data_AF-A0A359CRY8-F1
#
_entry.id   AF-A0A359CRY8-F1
#
_cell.length_a   1.000
_cell.length_b   1.000
_cell.length_c   1.000
_cell.angle_alpha   90.00
_cell.angle_beta   90.00
_cell.angle_gamma   90.00
#
_symmetry.space_group_name_H-M   'P 1'
#
loop_
_entity.id
_entity.type
_entity.pdbx_description
1 polymer ?
#
loop_
_entity_poly.entity_id
_entity_poly.type
_entity_poly.pdbx_seq_one_letter_code
_entity_poly.pdbx_strand_id
1 'polypeptide(L)'
;MIEYFQILDKIKLLLLRGKSASFGDLNFSFSDSYIEKLAALFDSKYCLQLFAKDSENGEIVGYVAAAENLEKDYITIVELFVEPTYQGKGIGLVLANNIIEFGKKKKSDTTVRDGGLISRAPSNGVDLLYHLELIVNYSAIC
;
A
#
# COMPACT_ATOMS: atom_id res chain seq x y z
N MET A 1 14.49 -5.49 15.03
CA MET A 1 13.05 -5.07 15.18
C MET A 1 12.60 -4.42 13.87
N ILE A 2 11.33 -4.51 13.44
CA ILE A 2 10.89 -3.86 12.20
C ILE A 2 10.19 -2.53 12.48
N GLU A 3 10.70 -1.47 11.88
CA GLU A 3 10.15 -0.11 11.92
C GLU A 3 9.39 0.20 10.63
N TYR A 4 8.26 0.88 10.73
CA TYR A 4 7.44 1.28 9.59
C TYR A 4 7.38 2.80 9.51
N PHE A 5 7.66 3.37 8.34
CA PHE A 5 7.64 4.82 8.18
C PHE A 5 7.13 5.24 6.82
N GLN A 6 6.44 6.38 6.82
CA GLN A 6 5.92 6.99 5.61
C GLN A 6 7.03 7.64 4.78
N ILE A 7 6.93 7.46 3.48
CA ILE A 7 7.79 8.09 2.50
C ILE A 7 7.12 9.39 2.06
N LEU A 8 7.80 10.51 2.26
CA LEU A 8 7.32 11.85 1.91
C LEU A 8 8.13 12.50 0.77
N ASP A 9 9.26 11.90 0.41
CA ASP A 9 10.18 12.38 -0.61
C ASP A 9 10.40 11.28 -1.65
N LYS A 10 10.17 11.61 -2.92
CA LYS A 10 10.31 10.70 -4.06
C LYS A 10 11.73 10.14 -4.16
N ILE A 11 12.76 10.90 -3.76
CA ILE A 11 14.17 10.45 -3.80
C ILE A 11 14.39 9.22 -2.93
N LYS A 12 13.65 9.05 -1.83
CA LYS A 12 13.79 7.88 -0.95
C LYS A 12 13.41 6.56 -1.64
N LEU A 13 12.65 6.59 -2.73
CA LEU A 13 12.34 5.38 -3.50
C LEU A 13 13.58 4.75 -4.16
N LEU A 14 14.67 5.51 -4.32
CA LEU A 14 15.95 4.96 -4.79
C LEU A 14 16.51 3.87 -3.86
N LEU A 15 16.06 3.79 -2.60
CA LEU A 15 16.42 2.70 -1.68
C LEU A 15 15.87 1.33 -2.11
N LEU A 16 14.88 1.31 -3.02
CA LEU A 16 14.36 0.08 -3.62
C LEU A 16 15.22 -0.41 -4.78
N ARG A 17 16.12 0.41 -5.33
CA ARG A 17 16.89 0.07 -6.53
C ARG A 17 17.65 -1.24 -6.33
N GLY A 18 17.46 -2.17 -7.27
CA GLY A 18 18.12 -3.47 -7.25
C GLY A 18 17.50 -4.48 -6.29
N LYS A 19 16.47 -4.11 -5.51
CA LYS A 19 15.64 -5.07 -4.79
C LYS A 19 14.81 -5.88 -5.78
N SER A 20 14.57 -7.14 -5.44
CA SER A 20 13.78 -8.06 -6.24
C SER A 20 13.01 -9.03 -5.35
N ALA A 21 11.89 -9.51 -5.87
CA ALA A 21 11.14 -10.60 -5.28
C ALA A 21 10.85 -11.65 -6.36
N SER A 22 10.81 -12.90 -5.93
CA SER A 22 10.43 -14.01 -6.78
C SER A 22 9.25 -14.74 -6.15
N PHE A 23 8.25 -15.05 -6.96
CA PHE A 23 7.11 -15.87 -6.58
C PHE A 23 6.79 -16.87 -7.70
N GLY A 24 7.14 -18.14 -7.49
CA GLY A 24 7.11 -19.13 -8.57
C GLY A 24 8.00 -18.67 -9.74
N ASP A 25 7.44 -18.63 -10.94
CA ASP A 25 8.13 -18.17 -12.15
C ASP A 25 8.12 -16.63 -12.30
N LEU A 26 7.38 -15.91 -11.46
CA LEU A 26 7.34 -14.45 -11.47
C LEU A 26 8.60 -13.93 -10.80
N ASN A 27 9.41 -13.21 -11.55
CA ASN A 27 10.57 -12.50 -11.05
C ASN A 27 10.34 -11.01 -11.28
N PHE A 28 10.35 -10.25 -10.20
CA PHE A 28 10.14 -8.82 -10.21
C PHE A 28 11.38 -8.11 -9.66
N SER A 29 11.77 -7.00 -10.28
CA SER A 29 12.84 -6.14 -9.79
C SER A 29 12.46 -4.68 -9.89
N PHE A 30 12.91 -3.89 -8.93
CA PHE A 30 12.76 -2.44 -8.94
C PHE A 30 13.78 -1.82 -9.88
N SER A 31 13.46 -1.80 -11.17
CA SER A 31 14.19 -1.04 -12.18
C SER A 31 14.01 0.47 -11.97
N ASP A 32 14.92 1.28 -12.52
CA ASP A 32 14.81 2.74 -12.47
C ASP A 32 13.49 3.23 -13.09
N SER A 33 13.10 2.68 -14.23
CA SER A 33 11.84 3.01 -14.89
C SER A 33 10.60 2.65 -14.07
N TYR A 34 10.67 1.61 -13.23
CA TYR A 34 9.58 1.26 -12.34
C TYR A 34 9.54 2.15 -11.10
N ILE A 35 10.71 2.49 -10.55
CA ILE A 35 10.83 3.48 -9.46
C ILE A 35 10.27 4.83 -9.89
N GLU A 36 10.50 5.27 -11.13
CA GLU A 36 9.88 6.49 -11.68
C GLU A 36 8.35 6.42 -11.71
N LYS A 37 7.76 5.26 -12.07
CA LYS A 37 6.31 5.06 -12.02
C LYS A 37 5.77 5.14 -10.58
N LEU A 38 6.47 4.54 -9.63
CA LEU A 38 6.11 4.64 -8.20
C LEU A 38 6.26 6.07 -7.68
N ALA A 39 7.25 6.82 -8.16
CA ALA A 39 7.44 8.23 -7.83
C ALA A 39 6.32 9.13 -8.38
N ALA A 40 5.75 8.78 -9.54
CA ALA A 40 4.61 9.50 -10.11
C ALA A 40 3.34 9.39 -9.23
N LEU A 41 3.19 8.31 -8.46
CA LEU A 41 2.04 8.15 -7.54
C LEU A 41 1.96 9.24 -6.47
N PHE A 42 3.06 9.90 -6.12
CA PHE A 42 3.03 11.02 -5.17
C PHE A 42 2.16 12.18 -5.64
N ASP A 43 1.91 12.29 -6.95
CA ASP A 43 1.04 13.32 -7.53
C ASP A 43 -0.44 12.86 -7.56
N SER A 44 -0.71 11.60 -7.20
CA SER A 44 -2.05 11.02 -7.14
C SER A 44 -2.77 11.36 -5.83
N LYS A 45 -4.11 11.48 -5.91
CA LYS A 45 -4.96 11.71 -4.74
C LYS A 45 -4.88 10.52 -3.79
N TYR A 46 -4.88 10.81 -2.49
CA TYR A 46 -4.76 9.82 -1.42
C TYR A 46 -3.56 8.88 -1.58
N CYS A 47 -2.43 9.39 -2.08
CA CYS A 47 -1.18 8.62 -2.09
C CYS A 47 -0.69 8.34 -0.66
N LEU A 48 -0.34 7.09 -0.39
CA LEU A 48 0.41 6.66 0.77
C LEU A 48 1.46 5.64 0.34
N GLN A 49 2.71 5.89 0.72
CA GLN A 49 3.81 4.94 0.53
C GLN A 49 4.57 4.76 1.83
N LEU A 50 4.90 3.51 2.17
CA LEU A 50 5.56 3.16 3.42
C LEU A 50 6.73 2.22 3.16
N PHE A 51 7.80 2.37 3.95
CA PHE A 51 8.83 1.35 4.09
C PHE A 51 8.65 0.58 5.39
N ALA A 52 9.01 -0.69 5.34
CA ALA A 52 9.40 -1.49 6.49
C ALA A 52 10.93 -1.60 6.48
N LYS A 53 11.56 -1.25 7.61
CA LYS A 53 13.02 -1.25 7.77
C LYS A 53 13.40 -2.08 8.98
N ASP A 54 14.44 -2.89 8.84
CA ASP A 54 15.02 -3.54 9.99
C ASP A 54 15.90 -2.55 10.76
N SER A 55 15.56 -2.35 12.03
CA SER A 55 16.24 -1.42 12.93
C SER A 55 17.69 -1.79 13.21
N GLU A 56 18.04 -3.08 13.08
CA GLU A 56 19.36 -3.59 13.48
C GLU A 56 20.42 -3.35 12.41
N ASN A 57 20.10 -3.65 11.15
CA ASN A 57 21.01 -3.47 10.01
C ASN A 57 20.67 -2.23 9.15
N GLY A 58 19.51 -1.62 9.37
CA GLY A 58 19.06 -0.46 8.63
C GLY A 58 18.51 -0.75 7.23
N GLU A 59 18.33 -2.02 6.86
CA GLU A 59 17.89 -2.38 5.52
C GLU A 59 16.39 -2.19 5.31
N ILE A 60 16.00 -1.80 4.10
CA ILE A 60 14.60 -1.82 3.67
C ILE A 60 14.23 -3.28 3.35
N VAL A 61 13.27 -3.80 4.11
CA VAL A 61 12.83 -5.20 4.07
C VAL A 61 11.39 -5.35 3.59
N GLY A 62 10.68 -4.24 3.40
CA GLY A 62 9.36 -4.23 2.80
C GLY A 62 8.95 -2.84 2.33
N TYR A 63 7.96 -2.79 1.45
CA TYR A 63 7.45 -1.57 0.86
C TYR A 63 5.99 -1.77 0.45
N VAL A 64 5.20 -0.72 0.58
CA VAL A 64 3.85 -0.67 0.00
C VAL A 64 3.60 0.71 -0.59
N ALA A 65 2.91 0.74 -1.73
CA ALA A 65 2.39 1.95 -2.33
C ALA A 65 0.89 1.80 -2.58
N ALA A 66 0.14 2.85 -2.28
CA ALA A 66 -1.27 2.93 -2.57
C ALA A 66 -1.66 4.35 -2.98
N ALA A 67 -2.63 4.46 -3.88
CA ALA A 67 -3.18 5.73 -4.34
C ALA A 67 -4.58 5.53 -4.95
N GLU A 68 -5.32 6.62 -5.11
CA GLU A 68 -6.49 6.65 -6.01
C GLU A 68 -5.99 6.63 -7.47
N ASN A 69 -6.26 5.56 -8.21
CA ASN A 69 -5.72 5.38 -9.57
C ASN A 69 -6.71 4.69 -10.54
N LEU A 70 -7.24 3.51 -10.17
CA LEU A 70 -8.13 2.74 -11.07
C LEU A 70 -9.59 3.20 -11.01
N GLU A 71 -10.12 3.36 -9.79
CA GLU A 71 -11.49 3.77 -9.56
C GLU A 71 -11.51 5.02 -8.69
N LYS A 72 -12.32 6.00 -9.09
CA LYS A 72 -12.51 7.22 -8.33
C LYS A 72 -13.07 6.89 -6.95
N ASP A 73 -12.54 7.55 -5.92
CA ASP A 73 -12.89 7.35 -4.51
C ASP A 73 -12.49 5.99 -3.92
N TYR A 74 -11.69 5.19 -4.63
CA TYR A 74 -11.06 3.96 -4.12
C TYR A 74 -9.54 4.12 -4.05
N ILE A 75 -8.95 3.68 -2.94
CA ILE A 75 -7.50 3.56 -2.80
C ILE A 75 -7.10 2.15 -3.22
N THR A 76 -6.25 2.06 -4.24
CA THR A 76 -5.71 0.79 -4.74
C THR A 76 -4.29 0.61 -4.23
N ILE A 77 -3.94 -0.58 -3.73
CA ILE A 77 -2.54 -0.95 -3.51
C ILE A 77 -1.91 -1.18 -4.89
N VAL A 78 -0.95 -0.35 -5.24
CA VAL A 78 -0.23 -0.41 -6.52
C VAL A 78 0.97 -1.35 -6.43
N GLU A 79 1.60 -1.43 -5.26
CA GLU A 79 2.76 -2.28 -5.02
C GLU A 79 2.77 -2.77 -3.57
N LEU A 80 3.15 -4.03 -3.37
CA LEU A 80 3.43 -4.62 -2.07
C LEU A 80 4.62 -5.57 -2.20
N PHE A 81 5.73 -5.19 -1.56
CA PHE A 81 6.97 -5.93 -1.58
C PHE A 81 7.38 -6.32 -0.16
N VAL A 82 7.87 -7.56 -0.02
CA VAL A 82 8.58 -8.04 1.18
C VAL A 82 9.82 -8.78 0.70
N GLU A 83 10.97 -8.40 1.24
CA GLU A 83 12.26 -9.04 0.98
C GLU A 83 12.14 -10.56 1.23
N PRO A 84 12.60 -11.44 0.32
CA PRO A 84 12.44 -12.89 0.43
C PRO A 84 12.85 -13.48 1.79
N THR A 85 13.95 -13.01 2.38
CA THR A 85 14.44 -13.49 3.69
C THR A 85 13.60 -13.02 4.89
N TYR A 86 12.62 -12.15 4.65
CA TYR A 86 11.68 -11.59 5.62
C TYR A 86 10.22 -11.99 5.36
N GLN A 87 9.95 -12.80 4.33
CA GLN A 87 8.63 -13.38 4.08
C GLN A 87 8.22 -14.35 5.20
N GLY A 88 6.91 -14.55 5.37
CA GLY A 88 6.33 -15.33 6.48
C GLY A 88 6.41 -14.68 7.86
N LYS A 89 6.94 -13.46 7.98
CA LYS A 89 7.05 -12.72 9.26
C LYS A 89 5.93 -11.71 9.50
N GLY A 90 4.89 -11.70 8.65
CA GLY A 90 3.73 -10.80 8.79
C GLY A 90 3.95 -9.34 8.37
N ILE A 91 5.13 -8.98 7.83
CA ILE A 91 5.45 -7.59 7.41
C ILE A 91 4.47 -7.09 6.33
N GLY A 92 4.18 -7.92 5.32
CA GLY A 92 3.25 -7.57 4.25
C GLY A 92 1.84 -7.28 4.77
N LEU A 93 1.37 -8.08 5.75
CA LEU A 93 0.09 -7.87 6.41
C LEU A 93 0.06 -6.53 7.18
N VAL A 94 1.13 -6.20 7.91
CA VAL A 94 1.22 -4.91 8.63
C VAL A 94 1.19 -3.74 7.65
N LEU A 95 1.95 -3.82 6.55
CA LEU A 95 1.96 -2.79 5.50
C LEU A 95 0.58 -2.59 4.88
N ALA A 96 -0.10 -3.68 4.49
CA ALA A 96 -1.45 -3.62 3.92
C ALA A 96 -2.47 -3.03 4.91
N ASN A 97 -2.40 -3.43 6.19
CA ASN A 97 -3.27 -2.88 7.23
C ASN A 97 -3.09 -1.38 7.42
N ASN A 98 -1.86 -0.86 7.31
CA ASN A 98 -1.63 0.59 7.36
C ASN A 98 -2.31 1.33 6.21
N ILE A 99 -2.34 0.77 5.00
CA ILE A 99 -3.09 1.33 3.87
C ILE A 99 -4.60 1.33 4.15
N ILE A 100 -5.14 0.22 4.67
CA ILE A 100 -6.56 0.10 5.03
C ILE A 100 -6.95 1.18 6.06
N GLU A 101 -6.16 1.34 7.12
CA GLU A 101 -6.41 2.35 8.15
C GLU A 101 -6.29 3.78 7.62
N PHE A 102 -5.36 4.02 6.71
CA PHE A 102 -5.27 5.30 6.01
C PHE A 102 -6.53 5.59 5.18
N GLY A 103 -7.03 4.62 4.42
CA GLY A 103 -8.27 4.76 3.65
C GLY A 103 -9.48 5.03 4.53
N LYS A 104 -9.61 4.34 5.67
CA LYS A 104 -10.67 4.60 6.66
C LYS A 104 -10.64 6.03 7.19
N LYS A 105 -9.45 6.54 7.55
CA LYS A 105 -9.27 7.93 8.04
C LYS A 105 -9.65 8.97 6.98
N LYS A 106 -9.25 8.75 5.73
CA LYS A 106 -9.60 9.66 4.62
C LYS A 106 -11.10 9.66 4.32
N LYS A 107 -11.78 8.52 4.46
CA LYS A 107 -13.24 8.45 4.39
C LYS A 107 -13.91 9.27 5.50
N SER A 108 -13.45 9.17 6.75
CA SER A 108 -14.02 9.96 7.86
C SER A 108 -13.82 11.48 7.70
N ASP A 109 -12.72 11.90 7.09
CA ASP A 109 -12.39 13.30 6.80
C ASP A 109 -13.24 13.90 5.66
N THR A 110 -13.90 13.03 4.86
CA THR A 110 -14.80 13.45 3.77
C THR A 110 -16.23 13.74 4.27
N THR A 111 -16.46 13.69 5.59
CA THR A 111 -17.76 14.03 6.18
C THR A 111 -17.83 15.54 6.46
N VAL A 112 -18.62 16.22 5.61
CA VAL A 112 -19.22 17.58 5.74
C VAL A 112 -18.40 18.78 5.23
N ARG A 113 -18.61 19.14 3.95
CA ARG A 113 -18.82 20.53 3.49
C ARG A 113 -19.85 20.54 2.34
N ASP A 114 -20.77 21.50 2.43
CA ASP A 114 -22.05 21.62 1.71
C ASP A 114 -22.06 21.33 0.20
N GLY A 115 -23.12 20.65 -0.24
CA GLY A 115 -23.41 20.36 -1.64
C GLY A 115 -24.04 18.99 -1.91
N GLY A 116 -24.91 18.49 -1.03
CA GLY A 116 -25.84 17.38 -1.28
C GLY A 116 -25.23 16.05 -1.75
N LEU A 117 -24.89 15.16 -0.81
CA LEU A 117 -24.85 13.72 -1.05
C LEU A 117 -25.35 13.00 0.20
N ILE A 118 -26.45 12.27 0.03
CA ILE A 118 -27.19 11.56 1.06
C ILE A 118 -26.37 10.32 1.45
N SER A 119 -25.98 10.22 2.72
CA SER A 119 -25.51 8.96 3.29
C SER A 119 -26.70 8.02 3.45
N ARG A 120 -26.71 6.92 2.70
CA ARG A 120 -27.52 5.74 3.04
C ARG A 120 -26.58 4.65 3.52
N ALA A 121 -26.48 4.51 4.84
CA ALA A 121 -26.13 3.24 5.45
C ALA A 121 -27.29 2.26 5.17
N PRO A 122 -27.05 1.03 4.71
CA PRO A 122 -28.12 0.04 4.65
C PRO A 122 -28.53 -0.32 6.09
N SER A 123 -29.80 -0.12 6.39
CA SER A 123 -30.44 -0.30 7.69
C SER A 123 -30.64 -1.76 8.11
N ASN A 124 -29.99 -2.71 7.44
CA ASN A 124 -30.31 -4.12 7.57
C ASN A 124 -28.98 -4.83 7.76
N GLY A 125 -28.74 -5.33 8.98
CA GLY A 125 -27.49 -5.93 9.44
C GLY A 125 -27.02 -7.13 8.61
N VAL A 126 -26.43 -6.84 7.47
CA VAL A 126 -25.63 -7.75 6.66
C VAL A 126 -24.25 -7.12 6.62
N ASP A 127 -23.27 -7.86 7.12
CA ASP A 127 -21.88 -7.47 7.21
C ASP A 127 -21.43 -6.70 5.96
N LEU A 128 -20.76 -5.56 6.19
CA LEU A 128 -19.98 -4.85 5.18
C LEU A 128 -18.92 -5.83 4.67
N LEU A 129 -19.28 -6.62 3.66
CA LEU A 129 -18.35 -7.15 2.68
C LEU A 129 -17.74 -5.93 2.01
N TYR A 130 -16.63 -5.50 2.58
CA TYR A 130 -15.65 -4.69 1.87
C TYR A 130 -15.27 -5.50 0.63
N HIS A 131 -15.88 -5.21 -0.51
CA HIS A 131 -15.28 -5.53 -1.81
C HIS A 131 -14.06 -4.62 -1.98
N LEU A 132 -13.02 -4.86 -1.17
CA LEU A 132 -11.67 -4.86 -1.68
C LEU A 132 -11.59 -6.12 -2.55
N GLU A 133 -11.85 -6.00 -3.84
CA GLU A 133 -11.14 -6.86 -4.77
C GLU A 133 -9.66 -6.47 -4.71
N LEU A 134 -9.01 -6.86 -3.61
CA LEU A 134 -7.60 -7.19 -3.62
C LEU A 134 -7.48 -8.28 -4.67
N ILE A 135 -7.14 -7.92 -5.91
CA ILE A 135 -6.30 -8.79 -6.74
C ILE A 135 -4.91 -8.76 -6.08
N VAL A 136 -4.84 -9.28 -4.86
CA VAL A 136 -3.60 -9.66 -4.22
C VAL A 136 -3.58 -11.15 -4.33
N ASN A 137 -2.64 -11.61 -5.16
CA ASN A 137 -2.27 -13.00 -5.21
C ASN A 137 -1.90 -13.42 -3.78
N TYR A 138 -2.78 -14.18 -3.12
CA TYR A 138 -2.70 -14.57 -1.70
C TYR A 138 -1.40 -15.29 -1.35
N SER A 139 -0.63 -15.68 -2.35
CA SER A 139 0.61 -16.41 -2.22
C SER A 139 1.83 -15.57 -1.84
N ALA A 140 1.70 -14.23 -1.72
CA ALA A 140 2.74 -13.34 -1.20
C ALA A 140 2.53 -12.92 0.27
N ILE A 141 1.44 -13.36 0.91
CA ILE A 141 1.05 -12.96 2.28
C ILE A 141 1.33 -14.05 3.33
N CYS A 142 1.77 -15.24 2.93
CA CYS A 142 2.15 -16.33 3.84
C CYS A 142 3.63 -16.69 3.72
#